data_AF-A0A2W5DEX3-F1
#
_entry.id   AF-A0A2W5DEX3-F1
#
_cell.length_a   1.000
_cell.length_b   1.000
_cell.length_c   1.000
_cell.angle_alpha   90.00
_cell.angle_beta   90.00
_cell.angle_gamma   90.00
#
_symmetry.space_group_name_H-M   'P 1'
#
loop_
_entity.id
_entity.type
_entity.pdbx_description
1 polymer ?
#
loop_
_entity_poly.entity_id
_entity_poly.type
_entity_poly.pdbx_seq_one_letter_code
_entity_poly.pdbx_strand_id
1 'polypeptide(L)'
;MIEFQQEPAPTADALWALAREYQQRTEAYDRTVCTGPVGVDGVMPATPRELALIGRHAQDVLRSIRLRAERDGYSVEQLQEAMRAYGSSAQSGRDLVADFPST
;
A
#
# COMPACT_ATOMS: atom_id res chain seq x y z
N MET A 1 -38.97 5.92 -15.36
CA MET A 1 -38.01 6.58 -14.46
C MET A 1 -36.82 5.64 -14.38
N ILE A 2 -35.73 5.91 -15.11
CA ILE A 2 -34.53 5.09 -15.08
C ILE A 2 -33.65 5.70 -13.99
N GLU A 3 -33.48 4.99 -12.88
CA GLU A 3 -32.51 5.37 -11.86
C GLU A 3 -31.12 5.11 -12.43
N PHE A 4 -30.42 6.18 -12.82
CA PHE A 4 -29.00 6.12 -13.10
C PHE A 4 -28.26 5.87 -11.78
N GLN A 5 -27.87 4.61 -11.53
CA GLN A 5 -26.89 4.31 -10.48
C GLN A 5 -25.55 4.86 -10.98
N GLN A 6 -25.16 6.04 -10.51
CA GLN A 6 -23.80 6.54 -10.74
C GLN A 6 -22.83 5.62 -10.00
N GLU A 7 -22.01 4.88 -10.74
CA GLU A 7 -20.83 4.21 -10.17
C GLU A 7 -19.93 5.30 -9.56
N PRO A 8 -19.49 5.15 -8.29
CA PRO A 8 -18.68 6.17 -7.66
C PRO A 8 -17.38 6.33 -8.45
N ALA A 9 -17.07 7.57 -8.84
CA ALA A 9 -15.84 7.89 -9.54
C ALA A 9 -14.62 7.43 -8.71
N PRO A 10 -13.55 6.95 -9.37
CA PRO A 10 -12.33 6.57 -8.68
C PRO A 10 -11.74 7.75 -7.91
N THR A 11 -11.84 7.74 -6.57
CA THR A 11 -11.29 8.81 -5.72
C THR A 11 -9.85 8.51 -5.29
N ALA A 12 -9.09 9.56 -4.99
CA ALA A 12 -7.74 9.46 -4.42
C ALA A 12 -7.70 8.59 -3.13
N ASP A 13 -8.82 8.55 -2.41
CA ASP A 13 -9.00 7.73 -1.20
C ASP A 13 -8.85 6.23 -1.45
N ALA A 14 -9.31 5.72 -2.60
CA ALA A 14 -9.20 4.29 -2.89
C ALA A 14 -7.75 3.88 -3.21
N LEU A 15 -7.01 4.71 -3.95
CA LEU A 15 -5.58 4.48 -4.18
C LEU A 15 -4.77 4.59 -2.88
N TRP A 16 -5.12 5.54 -2.01
CA TRP A 16 -4.51 5.68 -0.69
C TRP A 16 -4.79 4.45 0.19
N ALA A 17 -6.02 3.93 0.16
CA ALA A 17 -6.39 2.70 0.87
C ALA A 17 -5.61 1.48 0.37
N LEU A 18 -5.39 1.36 -0.94
CA LEU A 18 -4.56 0.31 -1.52
C LEU A 18 -3.09 0.45 -1.11
N ALA A 19 -2.53 1.66 -1.12
CA ALA A 19 -1.17 1.93 -0.65
C ALA A 19 -1.00 1.58 0.84
N ARG A 20 -1.96 1.99 1.67
CA ARG A 20 -2.01 1.64 3.10
C ARG A 20 -2.06 0.13 3.31
N GLU A 21 -2.93 -0.57 2.58
CA GLU A 21 -3.06 -2.02 2.67
C GLU A 21 -1.75 -2.73 2.31
N TYR A 22 -1.06 -2.27 1.25
CA TYR A 22 0.25 -2.80 0.89
C TYR A 22 1.21 -2.75 2.07
N GLN A 23 1.40 -1.56 2.65
CA GLN A 23 2.35 -1.35 3.74
C GLN A 23 1.99 -2.16 4.98
N GLN A 24 0.70 -2.18 5.37
CA GLN A 24 0.26 -2.94 6.53
C GLN A 24 0.52 -4.44 6.39
N ARG A 25 0.27 -5.00 5.20
CA ARG A 25 0.47 -6.43 4.94
C ARG A 25 1.95 -6.80 4.93
N THR A 26 2.79 -5.98 4.29
CA THR A 26 4.24 -6.23 4.27
C THR A 26 4.84 -6.11 5.66
N GLU A 27 4.53 -5.05 6.41
CA GLU A 27 5.03 -4.90 7.78
C GLU A 27 4.55 -6.00 8.72
N ALA A 28 3.28 -6.42 8.60
CA ALA A 28 2.74 -7.52 9.40
C ALA A 28 3.51 -8.82 9.13
N TYR A 29 3.83 -9.11 7.87
CA TYR A 29 4.60 -10.29 7.51
C TYR A 29 6.05 -10.19 7.98
N ASP A 30 6.70 -9.04 7.82
CA ASP A 30 8.06 -8.81 8.29
C ASP A 30 8.19 -9.08 9.79
N ARG A 31 7.22 -8.64 10.61
CA ARG A 31 7.17 -8.93 12.06
C ARG A 31 7.07 -10.41 12.40
N THR A 32 6.61 -11.26 11.46
CA THR A 32 6.54 -12.72 11.66
C THR A 32 7.77 -13.47 11.16
N VAL A 33 8.53 -12.87 10.25
CA VAL A 33 9.64 -13.53 9.54
C VAL A 33 11.00 -13.04 10.04
N CYS A 34 11.15 -11.74 10.22
CA CYS A 34 12.42 -11.12 10.56
C CYS A 34 12.81 -11.42 12.02
N THR A 35 14.05 -11.87 12.22
CA THR A 35 14.58 -12.20 13.55
C THR A 35 15.84 -11.41 13.92
N GLY A 36 16.24 -10.47 13.06
CA GLY A 36 17.43 -9.65 13.24
C GLY A 36 17.24 -8.48 14.21
N PRO A 37 18.19 -7.52 14.22
CA PRO A 37 18.09 -6.37 15.10
C PRO A 37 16.88 -5.51 14.76
N VAL A 38 16.35 -4.82 15.78
CA VAL A 38 15.35 -3.77 15.59
C VAL A 38 16.05 -2.52 15.06
N GLY A 39 15.76 -2.14 13.83
CA GLY A 39 16.16 -0.89 13.20
C GLY A 39 15.11 0.22 13.39
N VAL A 40 15.31 1.34 12.69
CA VAL A 40 14.38 2.49 12.73
C VAL A 40 12.98 2.10 12.23
N ASP A 41 12.93 1.21 11.24
CA ASP A 41 11.69 0.83 10.55
C ASP A 41 11.12 -0.53 10.99
N GLY A 42 11.66 -1.12 12.07
CA GLY A 42 11.19 -2.40 12.61
C GLY A 42 12.26 -3.49 12.66
N VAL A 43 11.84 -4.75 12.73
CA VAL A 43 12.73 -5.90 12.85
C VAL A 43 13.36 -6.22 11.49
N MET A 44 14.68 -6.20 11.39
CA MET A 44 15.41 -6.45 10.15
C MET A 44 15.55 -7.97 9.89
N PRO A 45 15.64 -8.42 8.63
CA PRO A 45 15.96 -9.81 8.32
C PRO A 45 17.38 -10.14 8.79
N ALA A 46 17.54 -11.24 9.53
CA ALA A 46 18.83 -11.75 9.99
C ALA A 46 19.56 -12.57 8.91
N THR A 47 18.82 -13.11 7.93
CA THR A 47 19.36 -14.06 6.96
C THR A 47 18.93 -13.76 5.51
N PRO A 48 19.69 -14.22 4.50
CA PRO A 48 19.25 -14.13 3.10
C PRO A 48 17.93 -14.85 2.82
N ARG A 49 17.63 -15.90 3.60
CA ARG A 49 16.35 -16.63 3.48
C ARG A 49 15.18 -15.77 3.94
N GLU A 50 15.30 -15.08 5.08
CA GLU A 50 14.28 -14.14 5.55
C GLU A 50 14.09 -13.02 4.54
N LEU A 51 15.18 -12.44 4.02
CA LEU A 51 15.13 -11.42 2.97
C LEU A 51 14.37 -11.89 1.72
N ALA A 52 14.64 -13.12 1.28
CA ALA A 52 13.92 -13.72 0.14
C ALA A 52 12.43 -13.94 0.43
N LEU A 53 12.07 -14.33 1.65
CA LEU A 53 10.68 -14.53 2.06
C LEU A 53 9.90 -13.22 2.06
N ILE A 54 10.44 -12.16 2.67
CA ILE A 54 9.77 -10.85 2.71
C ILE A 54 9.65 -10.24 1.30
N GLY A 55 10.69 -10.38 0.48
CA GLY A 55 10.68 -9.91 -0.91
C GLY A 55 9.63 -10.62 -1.76
N ARG A 56 9.50 -11.95 -1.61
CA ARG A 56 8.45 -12.72 -2.28
C ARG A 56 7.06 -12.28 -1.82
N HIS A 57 6.86 -12.12 -0.52
CA HIS A 57 5.56 -11.69 0.02
C HIS A 57 5.17 -10.31 -0.52
N ALA A 58 6.10 -9.35 -0.51
CA ALA A 58 5.87 -8.01 -1.05
C ALA A 58 5.45 -8.04 -2.53
N GLN A 59 6.09 -8.88 -3.35
CA GLN A 59 5.71 -9.06 -4.75
C GLN A 59 4.30 -9.65 -4.92
N ASP A 60 3.93 -10.63 -4.09
CA ASP A 60 2.61 -11.26 -4.13
C ASP A 60 1.51 -10.27 -3.71
N VAL A 61 1.75 -9.47 -2.66
CA VAL A 61 0.85 -8.40 -2.21
C VAL A 61 0.72 -7.33 -3.29
N LEU A 62 1.83 -6.84 -3.85
CA LEU A 62 1.82 -5.82 -4.90
C LEU A 62 1.04 -6.30 -6.13
N ARG A 63 1.23 -7.56 -6.55
CA ARG A 63 0.45 -8.16 -7.65
C ARG A 63 -1.03 -8.15 -7.36
N SER A 64 -1.44 -8.57 -6.15
CA SER A 64 -2.84 -8.58 -5.74
C SER A 64 -3.47 -7.19 -5.74
N ILE A 65 -2.74 -6.19 -5.25
CA ILE A 65 -3.21 -4.80 -5.17
C ILE A 65 -3.30 -4.18 -6.56
N ARG A 66 -2.31 -4.45 -7.42
CA ARG A 66 -2.31 -3.99 -8.82
C ARG A 66 -3.52 -4.53 -9.58
N LEU A 67 -3.82 -5.83 -9.47
CA LEU A 67 -4.99 -6.42 -10.12
C LEU A 67 -6.31 -5.78 -9.66
N ARG A 68 -6.39 -5.38 -8.38
CA ARG A 68 -7.56 -4.65 -7.85
C ARG A 68 -7.61 -3.23 -8.39
N ALA A 69 -6.49 -2.51 -8.39
CA ALA A 69 -6.40 -1.17 -8.95
C ALA A 69 -6.83 -1.15 -10.44
N GLU A 70 -6.32 -2.08 -11.24
CA GLU A 70 -6.68 -2.22 -12.66
C GLU A 70 -8.17 -2.52 -12.85
N ARG A 71 -8.73 -3.43 -12.04
CA ARG A 71 -10.18 -3.73 -12.04
C ARG A 71 -11.02 -2.50 -11.69
N ASP A 72 -10.52 -1.68 -10.78
CA ASP A 72 -11.19 -0.47 -10.30
C ASP A 72 -10.90 0.76 -11.21
N GLY A 73 -10.23 0.55 -12.35
CA GLY A 73 -10.03 1.57 -13.39
C GLY A 73 -8.77 2.43 -13.25
N TYR A 74 -7.88 2.09 -12.32
CA TYR A 74 -6.64 2.83 -12.08
C TYR A 74 -5.46 2.30 -12.89
N SER A 75 -4.59 3.21 -13.30
CA SER A 75 -3.32 2.88 -13.93
C SER A 75 -2.27 2.47 -12.90
N VAL A 76 -1.24 1.76 -13.37
CA VAL A 76 -0.10 1.36 -12.54
C VAL A 76 0.64 2.59 -12.03
N GLU A 77 0.76 3.64 -12.84
CA GLU A 77 1.41 4.89 -12.49
C GLU A 77 0.66 5.61 -11.37
N GLN A 78 -0.68 5.65 -11.42
CA GLN A 78 -1.50 6.23 -10.35
C GLN A 78 -1.32 5.48 -9.03
N LEU A 79 -1.29 4.14 -9.08
CA LEU A 79 -1.01 3.31 -7.90
C LEU A 79 0.40 3.56 -7.35
N GLN A 80 1.41 3.60 -8.21
CA GLN A 80 2.80 3.85 -7.79
C GLN A 80 2.97 5.22 -7.16
N GLU A 81 2.32 6.25 -7.71
CA GLU A 81 2.34 7.59 -7.14
C GLU A 81 1.69 7.61 -5.75
N ALA A 82 0.52 6.98 -5.60
CA ALA A 82 -0.14 6.87 -4.30
C ALA A 82 0.71 6.12 -3.27
N MET A 83 1.39 5.04 -3.67
CA MET A 83 2.31 4.31 -2.78
C MET A 83 3.51 5.15 -2.34
N ARG A 84 4.09 5.95 -3.23
CA ARG A 84 5.20 6.87 -2.90
C ARG A 84 4.73 7.99 -1.98
N ALA A 85 3.60 8.60 -2.28
CA ALA A 85 2.99 9.66 -1.47
C ALA A 85 2.64 9.15 -0.06
N TYR A 86 2.03 7.97 0.03
CA TYR A 86 1.73 7.31 1.30
C TYR A 86 2.98 7.06 2.13
N GLY A 87 4.03 6.45 1.54
CA GLY A 87 5.28 6.16 2.25
C GLY A 87 5.96 7.42 2.80
N SER A 88 5.91 8.52 2.04
CA SER A 88 6.44 9.82 2.47
C SER A 88 5.62 10.43 3.62
N SER A 89 4.29 10.29 3.57
CA SER A 89 3.37 10.76 4.62
C SER A 89 3.55 9.97 5.92
N ALA A 90 3.65 8.65 5.82
CA ALA A 90 3.85 7.73 6.95
C ALA A 90 5.17 8.03 7.68
N GLN A 91 6.26 8.25 6.93
CA GLN A 91 7.57 8.63 7.49
C GLN A 91 7.56 10.01 8.16
N SER A 92 6.70 10.92 7.70
CA SER A 92 6.54 12.27 8.26
C SER A 92 5.60 12.32 9.46
N GLY A 93 5.02 11.20 9.90
CA GLY A 93 4.05 11.16 11.00
C GLY A 93 2.71 11.85 10.68
N ARG A 94 2.42 12.09 9.40
CA ARG A 94 1.17 12.69 8.93
C ARG A 94 0.17 11.60 8.54
N ASP A 95 -0.34 10.87 9.53
CA ASP A 95 -1.65 10.23 9.41
C ASP A 95 -2.69 11.19 9.97
N LEU A 96 -2.89 12.31 9.27
CA LEU A 96 -4.06 13.16 9.45
C LEU A 96 -5.01 12.85 8.29
N VAL A 97 -6.10 12.20 8.65
CA VAL A 97 -7.30 12.11 7.83
C VAL A 97 -7.66 13.53 7.36
N ALA A 98 -7.89 13.71 6.06
CA ALA A 98 -8.29 14.95 5.38
C ALA A 98 -7.17 15.94 5.00
N ASP A 99 -6.73 15.86 3.75
CA ASP A 99 -6.73 17.03 2.85
C ASP A 99 -6.29 16.59 1.44
N PHE A 100 -7.25 16.20 0.60
CA PHE A 100 -7.09 16.30 -0.85
C PHE A 100 -8.24 17.15 -1.38
N PRO A 101 -7.96 18.29 -2.02
CA PRO A 101 -9.00 19.20 -2.45
C PRO A 101 -9.81 18.55 -3.57
N SER A 102 -11.10 18.37 -3.32
CA SER A 102 -12.08 18.13 -4.38
C SER A 102 -12.12 19.38 -5.26
N THR A 103 -11.77 19.23 -6.53
CA THR A 103 -12.11 20.23 -7.56
C THR A 103 -13.47 19.89 -8.14
#